data_AF-A0A850XX45-F1
#
_entry.id   AF-A0A850XX45-F1
#
_cell.length_a   1.000
_cell.length_b   1.000
_cell.length_c   1.000
_cell.angle_alpha   90.00
_cell.angle_beta   90.00
_cell.angle_gamma   90.00
#
_symmetry.space_group_name_H-M   'P 1'
#
loop_
_entity.id
_entity.type
_entity.pdbx_description
1 polymer ?
#
loop_
_entity_poly.entity_id
_entity_poly.type
_entity_poly.pdbx_seq_one_letter_code
_entity_poly.pdbx_strand_id
1 'polypeptide(L)'
;DGVAQGRGIKCSVCTKALKKIKALAGDNPDEAAVAAAMQKGCRALGRAMGRQCQRLVKKYQDQITSGLENEDMPRDICTTIGMCRS
;
A
#
# COMPACT_ATOMS: atom_id res chain seq x y z
N ASP A 1 18.21 20.00 -6.89
CA ASP A 1 17.01 19.27 -7.38
C ASP A 1 16.95 17.83 -6.87
N GLY A 2 16.51 17.59 -5.63
CA GLY A 2 16.51 16.23 -5.03
C GLY A 2 15.15 15.70 -4.57
N VAL A 3 14.09 16.51 -4.64
CA VAL A 3 12.79 16.22 -3.99
C VAL A 3 11.70 15.75 -4.97
N ALA A 4 12.01 15.59 -6.26
CA ALA A 4 11.07 15.05 -7.25
C ALA A 4 11.15 13.51 -7.39
N GLN A 5 12.34 12.93 -7.19
CA GLN A 5 12.56 11.50 -7.46
C GLN A 5 12.03 10.58 -6.35
N GLY A 6 11.97 11.04 -5.09
CA GLY A 6 11.44 10.23 -3.98
C GLY A 6 9.91 10.07 -3.95
N ARG A 7 9.15 10.97 -4.59
CA ARG A 7 7.67 10.96 -4.56
C ARG A 7 7.06 10.05 -5.62
N GLY A 8 7.62 10.04 -6.82
CA GLY A 8 7.23 9.09 -7.87
C GLY A 8 7.49 7.64 -7.44
N ILE A 9 8.60 7.39 -6.74
CA ILE A 9 8.94 6.07 -6.19
C ILE A 9 7.90 5.62 -5.16
N LYS A 10 7.49 6.49 -4.23
CA LYS A 10 6.44 6.15 -3.23
C LYS A 10 5.11 5.78 -3.90
N CYS A 11 4.70 6.54 -4.90
CA CYS A 11 3.47 6.29 -5.64
C CYS A 11 3.56 4.98 -6.46
N SER A 12 4.69 4.75 -7.14
CA SER A 12 4.91 3.51 -7.91
C SER A 12 4.95 2.27 -7.01
N VAL A 13 5.60 2.35 -5.85
CA VAL A 13 5.64 1.28 -4.86
C VAL A 13 4.23 1.00 -4.33
N CYS A 14 3.48 2.04 -3.96
CA CYS A 14 2.13 1.89 -3.45
C CYS A 14 1.19 1.25 -4.48
N THR A 15 1.16 1.80 -5.70
CA THR A 15 0.26 1.30 -6.75
C THR A 15 0.61 -0.13 -7.17
N LYS A 16 1.90 -0.49 -7.24
CA LYS A 16 2.32 -1.88 -7.48
C LYS A 16 1.95 -2.81 -6.33
N ALA A 17 2.11 -2.35 -5.08
CA ALA A 17 1.72 -3.12 -3.91
C ALA A 17 0.22 -3.40 -3.92
N LEU A 18 -0.60 -2.38 -4.14
CA LEU A 18 -2.07 -2.50 -4.21
C LEU A 18 -2.53 -3.40 -5.36
N LYS A 19 -1.93 -3.26 -6.56
CA LYS A 19 -2.23 -4.19 -7.68
C LYS A 19 -1.91 -5.64 -7.31
N LYS A 20 -0.78 -5.87 -6.64
CA LYS A 20 -0.43 -7.20 -6.14
C LYS A 20 -1.38 -7.69 -5.05
N ILE A 21 -1.77 -6.82 -4.13
CA ILE A 21 -2.73 -7.14 -3.07
C ILE A 21 -4.06 -7.53 -3.69
N LYS A 22 -4.63 -6.70 -4.58
CA LYS A 22 -5.88 -7.00 -5.30
C LYS A 22 -5.78 -8.32 -6.07
N ALA A 23 -4.67 -8.57 -6.77
CA ALA A 23 -4.46 -9.82 -7.49
C ALA A 23 -4.32 -11.06 -6.58
N LEU A 24 -3.79 -10.90 -5.37
CA LEU A 24 -3.65 -11.99 -4.39
C LEU A 24 -4.92 -12.24 -3.58
N ALA A 25 -5.67 -11.17 -3.33
CA ALA A 25 -6.82 -11.17 -2.46
C ALA A 25 -8.15 -11.35 -3.23
N GLY A 26 -8.14 -11.24 -4.56
CA GLY A 26 -9.28 -11.53 -5.43
C GLY A 26 -10.34 -10.43 -5.45
N ASP A 27 -11.54 -10.76 -5.91
CA ASP A 27 -12.68 -9.84 -5.99
C ASP A 27 -13.17 -9.34 -4.62
N ASN A 28 -12.90 -10.08 -3.54
CA ASN A 28 -13.25 -9.69 -2.17
C ASN A 28 -12.04 -9.82 -1.25
N PRO A 29 -11.21 -8.77 -1.15
CA PRO A 29 -10.01 -8.82 -0.36
C PRO A 29 -10.30 -8.66 1.13
N ASP A 30 -10.15 -9.74 1.90
CA ASP A 30 -10.25 -9.68 3.37
C ASP A 30 -9.12 -8.85 4.00
N GLU A 31 -9.41 -8.24 5.16
CA GLU A 31 -8.42 -7.48 5.94
C GLU A 31 -7.15 -8.30 6.21
N ALA A 32 -7.31 -9.59 6.54
CA ALA A 32 -6.19 -10.49 6.81
C ALA A 32 -5.29 -10.71 5.57
N ALA A 33 -5.89 -10.82 4.38
CA ALA A 33 -5.16 -11.00 3.12
C ALA A 33 -4.37 -9.73 2.75
N VAL A 34 -5.00 -8.57 2.89
CA VAL A 34 -4.38 -7.26 2.70
C VAL A 34 -3.20 -7.08 3.67
N ALA A 35 -3.43 -7.33 4.96
CA ALA A 35 -2.40 -7.22 6.00
C ALA A 35 -1.20 -8.14 5.72
N ALA A 36 -1.43 -9.40 5.33
CA ALA A 36 -0.38 -10.35 5.04
C ALA A 36 0.50 -9.91 3.85
N ALA A 37 -0.12 -9.43 2.77
CA ALA A 37 0.59 -8.95 1.60
C ALA A 37 1.40 -7.67 1.89
N MET A 38 0.83 -6.74 2.66
CA MET A 38 1.54 -5.55 3.11
C MET A 38 2.69 -5.86 4.08
N GLN A 39 2.50 -6.80 5.01
CA GLN A 39 3.57 -7.26 5.90
C GLN A 39 4.74 -7.90 5.14
N LYS A 40 4.46 -8.68 4.09
CA LYS A 40 5.52 -9.21 3.20
C LYS A 40 6.32 -8.07 2.58
N GLY A 41 5.67 -7.01 2.12
CA GLY A 41 6.34 -5.79 1.65
C GLY A 41 7.22 -5.15 2.72
N CYS A 42 6.70 -5.00 3.94
CA CYS A 42 7.47 -4.43 5.05
C CYS A 42 8.69 -5.26 5.45
N ARG A 43 8.59 -6.59 5.41
CA ARG A 43 9.73 -7.48 5.69
C ARG A 43 10.85 -7.33 4.67
N ALA A 44 10.51 -7.06 3.40
CA ALA A 44 11.48 -6.84 2.34
C ALA A 44 12.30 -5.54 2.52
N LEU A 45 11.79 -4.56 3.28
CA LEU A 45 12.48 -3.29 3.55
C LEU A 45 13.56 -3.39 4.64
N GLY A 46 13.74 -4.56 5.25
CA GLY A 46 14.72 -4.78 6.33
C GLY A 46 14.25 -4.27 7.71
N ARG A 47 15.07 -4.49 8.75
CA ARG A 47 14.63 -4.38 10.16
C ARG A 47 14.26 -2.96 10.61
N ALA A 48 14.99 -1.94 10.11
CA ALA A 48 14.75 -0.54 10.49
C ALA A 48 13.50 0.03 9.81
N MET A 49 13.42 -0.10 8.48
CA MET A 49 12.28 0.40 7.69
C MET A 49 11.04 -0.47 7.82
N GLY A 50 11.20 -1.78 8.08
CA GLY A 50 10.11 -2.71 8.27
C GLY A 50 9.22 -2.37 9.46
N ARG A 51 9.79 -1.90 10.59
CA ARG A 51 9.00 -1.44 11.75
C ARG A 51 8.16 -0.21 11.44
N GLN A 52 8.74 0.74 10.70
CA GLN A 52 8.01 1.93 10.28
C GLN A 52 6.92 1.58 9.26
N CYS A 53 7.24 0.71 8.30
CA CYS A 53 6.29 0.18 7.34
C CYS A 53 5.13 -0.54 8.03
N GLN A 54 5.38 -1.41 9.01
CA GLN A 54 4.31 -2.12 9.73
C GLN A 54 3.35 -1.17 10.44
N ARG A 55 3.85 -0.08 11.02
CA ARG A 55 2.98 0.95 11.62
C ARG A 55 2.11 1.66 10.58
N LEU A 56 2.69 1.97 9.41
CA LEU A 56 1.95 2.58 8.31
C LEU A 56 0.90 1.61 7.77
N VAL A 57 1.28 0.35 7.54
CA VAL A 57 0.37 -0.71 7.11
C VAL A 57 -0.78 -0.86 8.09
N LYS A 58 -0.52 -0.98 9.39
CA LYS A 58 -1.61 -1.11 10.37
C LYS A 58 -2.55 0.10 10.38
N LYS A 59 -2.02 1.30 10.11
CA LYS A 59 -2.82 2.54 10.05
C LYS A 59 -3.62 2.65 8.76
N TYR A 60 -3.06 2.20 7.64
CA TYR A 60 -3.65 2.34 6.31
C TYR A 60 -4.37 1.09 5.83
N GLN A 61 -4.25 -0.06 6.51
CA GLN A 61 -4.87 -1.32 6.07
C GLN A 61 -6.37 -1.12 5.90
N ASP A 62 -7.02 -0.44 6.85
CA ASP A 62 -8.46 -0.24 6.87
C ASP A 62 -8.91 0.54 5.64
N GLN A 63 -8.26 1.68 5.38
CA GLN A 63 -8.51 2.50 4.19
C GLN A 63 -8.20 1.76 2.87
N ILE A 64 -7.20 0.89 2.88
CA ILE A 64 -6.81 0.11 1.70
C ILE A 64 -7.78 -1.03 1.45
N THR A 65 -8.19 -1.76 2.48
CA THR A 65 -9.19 -2.81 2.42
C THR A 65 -10.50 -2.22 1.94
N SER A 66 -10.99 -1.15 2.58
CA SER A 66 -12.21 -0.47 2.14
C SER A 66 -12.11 0.04 0.71
N GLY A 67 -10.98 0.63 0.31
CA GLY A 67 -10.82 1.07 -1.08
C GLY A 67 -10.84 -0.11 -2.06
N LEU A 68 -10.21 -1.23 -1.70
CA LEU A 68 -10.23 -2.43 -2.54
C LEU A 68 -11.62 -3.08 -2.60
N GLU A 69 -12.39 -3.09 -1.51
CA GLU A 69 -13.78 -3.55 -1.42
C GLU A 69 -14.73 -2.68 -2.27
N ASN A 70 -14.46 -1.37 -2.34
CA ASN A 70 -15.18 -0.43 -3.21
C ASN A 70 -14.68 -0.44 -4.66
N GLU A 71 -13.80 -1.39 -5.01
CA GLU A 71 -13.18 -1.51 -6.32
C GLU A 71 -12.38 -0.28 -6.78
N ASP A 72 -11.94 0.57 -5.85
CA ASP A 72 -11.21 1.80 -6.14
C ASP A 72 -9.93 1.51 -6.94
N MET A 73 -9.53 2.50 -7.76
CA MET A 73 -8.27 2.37 -8.47
C MET A 73 -7.10 2.42 -7.48
N PRO A 74 -6.05 1.61 -7.68
CA PRO A 74 -4.85 1.61 -6.84
C PRO A 74 -4.25 3.01 -6.65
N ARG A 75 -4.38 3.88 -7.66
CA ARG A 75 -3.86 5.25 -7.60
C ARG A 75 -4.64 6.13 -6.63
N ASP A 76 -5.96 5.98 -6.56
CA ASP A 76 -6.82 6.77 -5.67
C ASP A 76 -6.58 6.38 -4.22
N ILE A 77 -6.57 5.08 -3.92
CA ILE A 77 -6.21 4.57 -2.59
C ILE A 77 -4.83 5.09 -2.16
N CYS A 78 -3.83 5.05 -3.06
CA CYS A 78 -2.50 5.59 -2.78
C CYS A 78 -2.48 7.11 -2.57
N THR A 79 -3.40 7.85 -3.19
CA THR A 79 -3.56 9.29 -3.01
C THR A 79 -4.20 9.58 -1.65
N THR A 80 -5.23 8.81 -1.27
CA THR A 80 -5.91 8.88 0.03
C THR A 80 -4.96 8.67 1.21
N ILE A 81 -4.00 7.75 1.09
CA ILE A 81 -2.99 7.52 2.13
C ILE A 81 -1.79 8.47 2.04
N GLY A 82 -1.79 9.41 1.09
CA GLY A 82 -0.75 10.42 0.90
C GLY A 82 0.55 9.91 0.27
N MET A 83 0.53 8.75 -0.39
CA MET A 83 1.68 8.17 -1.09
C MET A 83 1.77 8.60 -2.57
N CYS A 84 0.64 8.89 -3.20
CA CYS A 84 0.55 9.56 -4.50
C CYS A 84 0.09 11.01 -4.31
N ARG A 85 0.43 11.87 -5.27
CA ARG A 85 -0.12 13.23 -5.36
C ARG A 85 -1.21 13.21 -6.43
N SER A 86 -2.34 13.83 -6.12
CA SER A 86 -3.46 14.07 -7.03
C SER A 86 -2.96 14.67 -8.34
#